data_AF-A0A9W8U029-F1
#
_entry.id   AF-A0A9W8U029-F1
#
_cell.length_a   1.000
_cell.length_b   1.000
_cell.length_c   1.000
_cell.angle_alpha   90.00
_cell.angle_beta   90.00
_cell.angle_gamma   90.00
#
_symmetry.space_group_name_H-M   'P 1'
#
loop_
_entity.id
_entity.type
_entity.pdbx_description
1 polymer ?
#
loop_
_entity_poly.entity_id
_entity_poly.type
_entity_poly.pdbx_seq_one_letter_code
_entity_poly.pdbx_strand_id
1 'polypeptide(L)'
;MDSELIVALTKGLAVMNSELITGVTVSTGLLIVMDSELIVALTKVLAVTNSELIAGVAVSTVVLIVVDSELIVALTKVLAVTNSELIAGVAVSTVVLIVVDSELIVALTKVLAVTNSELIAGVAVSTVVLIVVDSELIVALTKVLAVTNSELIAVLTEVIIVVDSELITVNTSVLTVIHSELIAVLTKVLIIVNSELITVSTTVLIVFNSELNHRSLQ
;
A
#
# COMPACT_ATOMS: atom_id res chain seq x y z
N MET A 1 32.60 -16.37 6.32
CA MET A 1 33.74 -15.43 6.40
C MET A 1 33.09 -14.07 6.46
N ASP A 2 32.83 -13.63 7.68
CA ASP A 2 31.88 -12.55 7.97
C ASP A 2 32.49 -11.26 7.45
N SER A 3 31.91 -10.75 6.36
CA SER A 3 32.42 -9.55 5.69
C SER A 3 31.60 -8.36 6.17
N GLU A 4 31.94 -7.85 7.35
CA GLU A 4 31.38 -6.59 7.86
C GLU A 4 31.95 -5.42 7.05
N LEU A 5 31.20 -4.95 6.04
CA LEU A 5 31.54 -3.71 5.34
C LEU A 5 31.09 -2.50 6.16
N ILE A 6 31.97 -2.05 7.05
CA ILE A 6 31.72 -0.88 7.89
C ILE A 6 32.28 0.35 7.19
N VAL A 7 31.38 1.10 6.52
CA VAL A 7 31.59 2.42 5.91
C VAL A 7 32.38 2.46 4.59
N ALA A 8 31.67 2.73 3.49
CA ALA A 8 32.25 3.01 2.17
C ALA A 8 31.85 4.40 1.65
N LEU A 9 32.77 5.36 1.68
CA LEU A 9 32.58 6.68 1.06
C LEU A 9 32.72 6.56 -0.47
N THR A 10 31.65 6.14 -1.13
CA THR A 10 31.59 5.98 -2.58
C THR A 10 30.39 6.69 -3.19
N LYS A 11 30.47 6.98 -4.50
CA LYS A 11 29.34 7.45 -5.30
C LYS A 11 28.35 6.33 -5.63
N GLY A 12 28.81 5.08 -5.62
CA GLY A 12 27.99 3.91 -5.89
C GLY A 12 28.63 2.66 -5.32
N LEU A 13 27.80 1.75 -4.81
CA LEU A 13 28.24 0.47 -4.28
C LEU A 13 27.27 -0.63 -4.72
N ALA A 14 27.82 -1.78 -5.13
CA ALA A 14 27.06 -3.01 -5.32
C ALA A 14 27.58 -4.04 -4.31
N VAL A 15 26.66 -4.66 -3.58
CA VAL A 15 26.96 -5.75 -2.64
C VAL A 15 26.16 -6.98 -3.06
N MET A 16 26.83 -8.13 -3.07
CA MET A 16 26.28 -9.39 -3.53
C MET A 16 26.72 -10.53 -2.61
N ASN A 17 25.84 -11.52 -2.40
CA ASN A 17 26.15 -12.78 -1.70
C ASN A 17 26.78 -12.55 -0.32
N SER A 18 26.18 -11.69 0.49
CA SER A 18 26.72 -11.28 1.79
C SER A 18 25.72 -11.57 2.91
N GLU A 19 26.16 -12.27 3.95
CA GLU A 19 25.29 -12.71 5.05
C GLU A 19 24.88 -11.57 5.99
N LEU A 20 25.71 -10.53 6.19
CA LEU A 20 25.33 -9.43 7.06
C LEU A 20 26.06 -8.13 6.72
N ILE A 21 25.29 -7.14 6.26
CA ILE A 21 25.81 -5.80 5.97
C ILE A 21 25.27 -4.80 7.00
N THR A 22 26.14 -4.29 7.86
CA THR A 22 25.81 -3.24 8.84
C THR A 22 26.59 -1.95 8.55
N GLY A 23 25.91 -0.80 8.61
CA GLY A 23 26.58 0.52 8.64
C GLY A 23 27.07 1.07 7.30
N VAL A 24 26.45 0.69 6.18
CA VAL A 24 26.84 1.21 4.86
C VAL A 24 26.32 2.64 4.67
N THR A 25 27.23 3.62 4.64
CA THR A 25 26.91 5.02 4.33
C THR A 25 27.44 5.39 2.95
N VAL A 26 26.57 5.49 1.96
CA VAL A 26 26.90 5.95 0.59
C VAL A 26 26.54 7.43 0.49
N SER A 27 27.54 8.30 0.60
CA SER A 27 27.31 9.73 0.84
C SER A 27 26.60 10.47 -0.30
N THR A 28 26.49 9.93 -1.53
CA THR A 28 25.93 10.71 -2.66
C THR A 28 25.17 10.02 -3.80
N GLY A 29 25.07 8.70 -3.94
CA GLY A 29 24.50 8.14 -5.20
C GLY A 29 23.54 6.96 -5.06
N LEU A 30 24.06 5.74 -5.05
CA LEU A 30 23.26 4.52 -5.23
C LEU A 30 23.89 3.35 -4.48
N LEU A 31 23.07 2.56 -3.78
CA LEU A 31 23.45 1.27 -3.24
C LEU A 31 22.58 0.20 -3.91
N ILE A 32 23.21 -0.85 -4.44
CA ILE A 32 22.55 -2.04 -4.97
C ILE A 32 22.91 -3.21 -4.06
N VAL A 33 21.91 -3.92 -3.56
CA VAL A 33 22.08 -5.12 -2.72
C VAL A 33 21.35 -6.27 -3.37
N MET A 34 22.05 -7.39 -3.53
CA MET A 34 21.51 -8.60 -4.14
C MET A 34 21.90 -9.82 -3.30
N ASP A 35 20.98 -10.76 -3.13
CA ASP A 35 21.24 -12.05 -2.51
C ASP A 35 21.96 -11.88 -1.14
N SER A 36 21.46 -10.96 -0.30
CA SER A 36 22.13 -10.56 0.95
C SER A 36 21.15 -10.21 2.06
N GLU A 37 21.60 -10.24 3.31
CA GLU A 37 20.85 -9.66 4.43
C GLU A 37 21.39 -8.26 4.77
N LEU A 38 20.50 -7.27 4.80
CA LEU A 38 20.85 -5.88 5.08
C LEU A 38 20.13 -5.37 6.32
N ILE A 39 20.87 -4.69 7.20
CA ILE A 39 20.31 -4.02 8.37
C ILE A 39 20.20 -2.51 8.11
N VAL A 40 21.31 -1.76 8.07
CA VAL A 40 21.28 -0.28 7.96
C VAL A 40 22.09 0.25 6.80
N ALA A 41 21.46 1.11 5.99
CA ALA A 41 22.12 1.88 4.94
C ALA A 41 21.63 3.35 4.88
N LEU A 42 22.57 4.30 4.82
CA LEU A 42 22.30 5.69 4.45
C LEU A 42 22.67 5.90 2.98
N THR A 43 21.66 6.07 2.12
CA THR A 43 21.86 6.36 0.70
C THR A 43 20.72 7.23 0.19
N LYS A 44 20.91 7.92 -0.93
CA LYS A 44 19.81 8.64 -1.60
C LYS A 44 18.87 7.65 -2.30
N VAL A 45 19.43 6.62 -2.92
CA VAL A 45 18.72 5.57 -3.65
C VAL A 45 19.25 4.22 -3.22
N LEU A 46 18.34 3.32 -2.84
CA LEU A 46 18.62 1.92 -2.52
C LEU A 46 17.80 1.02 -3.43
N ALA A 47 18.45 0.06 -4.09
CA ALA A 47 17.80 -1.04 -4.80
C ALA A 47 18.19 -2.36 -4.12
N VAL A 48 17.18 -3.16 -3.78
CA VAL A 48 17.32 -4.44 -3.07
C VAL A 48 16.62 -5.52 -3.89
N THR A 49 17.29 -6.66 -4.08
CA THR A 49 16.75 -7.78 -4.86
C THR A 49 17.10 -9.11 -4.20
N ASN A 50 16.17 -10.06 -4.13
CA ASN A 50 16.40 -11.40 -3.56
C ASN A 50 17.03 -11.36 -2.16
N SER A 51 16.56 -10.48 -1.29
CA SER A 51 17.25 -10.16 -0.03
C SER A 51 16.29 -10.03 1.13
N GLU A 52 16.80 -10.24 2.33
CA GLU A 52 16.07 -9.97 3.58
C GLU A 52 16.52 -8.63 4.16
N LEU A 53 15.54 -7.77 4.47
CA LEU A 53 15.79 -6.41 4.97
C LEU A 53 15.12 -6.22 6.34
N ILE A 54 15.90 -6.51 7.39
CA ILE A 54 15.37 -6.82 8.72
C ILE A 54 15.19 -5.58 9.61
N ALA A 55 15.99 -4.51 9.46
CA ALA A 55 15.78 -3.30 10.27
C ALA A 55 16.60 -2.07 9.83
N GLY A 56 15.94 -1.03 9.31
CA GLY A 56 16.50 0.34 9.38
C GLY A 56 17.23 0.82 8.13
N VAL A 57 16.64 0.64 6.94
CA VAL A 57 17.02 1.51 5.80
C VAL A 57 16.77 2.95 6.21
N ALA A 58 17.87 3.68 6.29
CA ALA A 58 18.05 4.74 7.25
C ALA A 58 17.29 6.01 6.93
N VAL A 59 17.11 6.78 8.00
CA VAL A 59 17.13 8.24 8.05
C VAL A 59 17.73 8.84 6.76
N SER A 60 16.85 9.34 5.88
CA SER A 60 17.11 10.14 4.66
C SER A 60 17.16 9.46 3.28
N THR A 61 16.79 8.18 3.11
CA THR A 61 16.62 7.63 1.76
C THR A 61 15.49 8.35 1.01
N VAL A 62 15.74 8.76 -0.25
CA VAL A 62 14.73 9.42 -1.08
C VAL A 62 13.92 8.37 -1.83
N VAL A 63 14.57 7.35 -2.38
CA VAL A 63 13.95 6.27 -3.15
C VAL A 63 14.47 4.92 -2.69
N LEU A 64 13.56 4.01 -2.35
CA LEU A 64 13.85 2.61 -2.09
C LEU A 64 13.07 1.74 -3.08
N ILE A 65 13.76 0.81 -3.73
CA ILE A 65 13.20 -0.19 -4.64
C ILE A 65 13.49 -1.56 -4.04
N VAL A 66 12.46 -2.39 -3.90
CA VAL A 66 12.53 -3.73 -3.32
C VAL A 66 11.86 -4.71 -4.27
N VAL A 67 12.57 -5.78 -4.61
CA VAL A 67 12.12 -6.79 -5.58
C VAL A 67 12.43 -8.17 -5.03
N ASP A 68 11.48 -9.11 -5.10
CA ASP A 68 11.69 -10.51 -4.69
C ASP A 68 12.30 -10.62 -3.28
N SER A 69 11.84 -9.82 -2.32
CA SER A 69 12.52 -9.62 -1.03
C SER A 69 11.54 -9.53 0.14
N GLU A 70 12.04 -9.75 1.35
CA GLU A 70 11.29 -9.49 2.58
C GLU A 70 11.73 -8.15 3.18
N LEU A 71 10.76 -7.27 3.46
CA LEU A 71 11.02 -5.96 4.06
C LEU A 71 10.23 -5.79 5.35
N ILE A 72 10.92 -5.41 6.43
CA ILE A 72 10.30 -5.16 7.72
C ILE A 72 10.03 -3.66 7.94
N VAL A 73 11.06 -2.79 7.91
CA VAL A 73 10.90 -1.34 8.14
C VAL A 73 11.79 -0.49 7.23
N ALA A 74 11.20 0.53 6.60
CA ALA A 74 11.93 1.53 5.81
C ALA A 74 11.44 2.96 6.05
N LEU A 75 12.39 3.89 6.13
CA LEU A 75 12.14 5.33 6.09
C LEU A 75 12.59 5.91 4.75
N THR A 76 11.65 6.14 3.84
CA THR A 76 11.92 6.72 2.52
C THR A 76 10.87 7.76 2.15
N LYS A 77 11.14 8.63 1.17
CA LYS A 77 10.09 9.46 0.56
C LYS A 77 9.28 8.69 -0.47
N VAL A 78 9.94 7.81 -1.22
CA VAL A 78 9.34 6.99 -2.27
C VAL A 78 9.77 5.54 -2.05
N LEU A 79 8.79 4.64 -2.01
CA LEU A 79 8.99 3.20 -1.90
C LEU A 79 8.29 2.51 -3.08
N ALA A 80 9.01 1.68 -3.82
CA ALA A 80 8.45 0.77 -4.81
C ALA A 80 8.80 -0.67 -4.41
N VAL A 81 7.79 -1.53 -4.35
CA VAL A 81 7.88 -2.91 -3.90
C VAL A 81 7.24 -3.82 -4.95
N THR A 82 7.91 -4.91 -5.30
CA THR A 82 7.44 -5.86 -6.31
C THR A 82 7.76 -7.30 -5.89
N ASN A 83 6.82 -8.24 -6.04
CA ASN A 83 7.03 -9.67 -5.75
C ASN A 83 7.60 -9.93 -4.34
N SER A 84 7.17 -9.16 -3.36
CA SER A 84 7.82 -9.07 -2.05
C SER A 84 6.81 -9.15 -0.91
N GLU A 85 7.25 -9.66 0.24
CA GLU A 85 6.48 -9.63 1.47
C GLU A 85 6.89 -8.43 2.33
N LEU A 86 5.92 -7.62 2.74
CA LEU A 86 6.13 -6.41 3.52
C LEU A 86 5.44 -6.49 4.89
N ILE A 87 6.23 -6.89 5.90
CA ILE A 87 5.77 -7.20 7.25
C ILE A 87 6.08 -6.04 8.21
N ALA A 88 5.03 -5.31 8.59
CA ALA A 88 4.97 -4.36 9.70
C ALA A 88 5.93 -3.15 9.69
N GLY A 89 5.39 -1.99 9.29
CA GLY A 89 5.85 -0.70 9.82
C GLY A 89 6.61 0.19 8.85
N VAL A 90 6.06 0.46 7.67
CA VAL A 90 6.42 1.69 6.95
C VAL A 90 5.89 2.89 7.75
N ALA A 91 6.62 3.26 8.78
CA ALA A 91 6.45 4.45 9.60
C ALA A 91 7.84 5.11 9.63
N VAL A 92 8.07 6.33 9.17
CA VAL A 92 7.24 7.53 9.19
C VAL A 92 7.77 8.51 8.11
N SER A 93 7.00 8.81 7.06
CA SER A 93 7.19 9.92 6.07
C SER A 93 7.27 9.55 4.58
N THR A 94 6.95 8.30 4.21
CA THR A 94 6.76 7.98 2.79
C THR A 94 5.64 8.84 2.20
N VAL A 95 5.98 9.57 1.14
CA VAL A 95 5.02 10.37 0.39
C VAL A 95 4.29 9.48 -0.60
N VAL A 96 5.02 8.56 -1.25
CA VAL A 96 4.49 7.65 -2.26
C VAL A 96 4.97 6.23 -2.01
N LEU A 97 4.03 5.30 -1.89
CA LEU A 97 4.28 3.86 -1.84
C LEU A 97 3.58 3.20 -3.03
N ILE A 98 4.31 2.38 -3.79
CA ILE A 98 3.82 1.56 -4.89
C ILE A 98 4.10 0.10 -4.54
N VAL A 99 3.07 -0.74 -4.63
CA VAL A 99 3.12 -2.17 -4.31
C VAL A 99 2.53 -2.96 -5.46
N VAL A 100 3.26 -3.96 -5.94
CA VAL A 100 2.87 -4.78 -7.10
C VAL A 100 3.17 -6.24 -6.79
N ASP A 101 2.23 -7.14 -7.06
CA ASP A 101 2.44 -8.60 -6.91
C ASP A 101 2.95 -8.97 -5.51
N SER A 102 2.40 -8.36 -4.45
CA SER A 102 3.02 -8.32 -3.12
C SER A 102 2.02 -8.49 -1.98
N GLU A 103 2.49 -8.96 -0.83
CA GLU A 103 1.73 -8.95 0.41
C GLU A 103 2.14 -7.76 1.28
N LEU A 104 1.17 -6.96 1.74
CA LEU A 104 1.42 -5.81 2.60
C LEU A 104 0.54 -5.87 3.85
N ILE A 105 1.16 -5.70 5.02
CA ILE A 105 0.44 -5.70 6.30
C ILE A 105 0.06 -4.27 6.75
N VAL A 106 1.03 -3.35 6.95
CA VAL A 106 0.75 -1.98 7.45
C VAL A 106 1.59 -0.93 6.74
N ALA A 107 0.96 0.16 6.28
CA ALA A 107 1.65 1.31 5.69
C ALA A 107 1.11 2.68 6.15
N LEU A 108 2.03 3.60 6.47
CA LEU A 108 1.78 5.03 6.61
C LEU A 108 2.40 5.79 5.43
N THR A 109 1.56 6.22 4.49
CA THR A 109 1.98 7.02 3.34
C THR A 109 0.97 8.13 3.07
N LYS A 110 1.33 9.15 2.28
CA LYS A 110 0.34 10.11 1.76
C LYS A 110 -0.40 9.56 0.54
N VAL A 111 0.31 8.84 -0.32
CA VAL A 111 -0.20 8.23 -1.54
C VAL A 111 0.21 6.78 -1.58
N LEU A 112 -0.76 5.90 -1.78
CA LEU A 112 -0.58 4.45 -1.92
C LEU A 112 -1.19 3.99 -3.23
N ALA A 113 -0.42 3.28 -4.05
CA ALA A 113 -0.89 2.55 -5.22
C ALA A 113 -0.58 1.06 -5.06
N VAL A 114 -1.58 0.21 -5.23
CA VAL A 114 -1.51 -1.24 -5.01
C VAL A 114 -2.08 -1.94 -6.25
N THR A 115 -1.38 -2.96 -6.74
CA THR A 115 -1.78 -3.74 -7.92
C THR A 115 -1.46 -5.22 -7.71
N ASN A 116 -2.38 -6.12 -8.06
CA ASN A 116 -2.17 -7.58 -7.96
C ASN A 116 -1.67 -8.05 -6.58
N SER A 117 -2.19 -7.46 -5.50
CA SER A 117 -1.59 -7.61 -4.17
C SER A 117 -2.63 -7.92 -3.11
N GLU A 118 -2.19 -8.53 -2.02
CA GLU A 118 -3.01 -8.75 -0.83
C GLU A 118 -2.63 -7.74 0.25
N LEU A 119 -3.62 -7.02 0.77
CA LEU A 119 -3.43 -5.98 1.78
C LEU A 119 -4.20 -6.29 3.07
N ILE A 120 -3.48 -6.82 4.05
CA ILE A 120 -4.03 -7.31 5.32
C ILE A 120 -3.73 -6.32 6.45
N ALA A 121 -4.77 -5.62 6.92
CA ALA A 121 -4.81 -4.82 8.15
C ALA A 121 -4.11 -3.45 8.14
N GLY A 122 -4.85 -2.42 7.71
CA GLY A 122 -4.73 -1.08 8.27
C GLY A 122 -3.87 -0.12 7.47
N VAL A 123 -4.40 0.31 6.32
CA VAL A 123 -4.06 1.65 5.81
C VAL A 123 -4.63 2.64 6.82
N ALA A 124 -3.88 2.96 7.87
CA ALA A 124 -4.40 3.70 9.01
C ALA A 124 -3.74 5.07 9.16
N VAL A 125 -4.59 6.09 9.10
CA VAL A 125 -4.49 7.43 9.71
C VAL A 125 -3.91 8.56 8.86
N SER A 126 -3.13 8.34 7.78
CA SER A 126 -2.57 9.48 7.01
C SER A 126 -2.57 9.40 5.49
N THR A 127 -3.07 8.31 4.90
CA THR A 127 -3.18 8.20 3.45
C THR A 127 -4.24 9.15 2.92
N VAL A 128 -3.81 10.12 2.10
CA VAL A 128 -4.70 11.06 1.43
C VAL A 128 -5.33 10.40 0.21
N VAL A 129 -4.55 9.60 -0.53
CA VAL A 129 -5.01 8.93 -1.75
C VAL A 129 -4.58 7.47 -1.74
N LEU A 130 -5.53 6.56 -1.90
CA LEU A 130 -5.30 5.13 -2.09
C LEU A 130 -5.90 4.70 -3.44
N ILE A 131 -5.11 4.03 -4.26
CA ILE A 131 -5.51 3.41 -5.52
C ILE A 131 -5.26 1.91 -5.41
N VAL A 132 -6.28 1.11 -5.71
CA VAL A 132 -6.25 -0.36 -5.60
C VAL A 132 -6.77 -0.97 -6.90
N VAL A 133 -6.02 -1.90 -7.46
CA VAL A 133 -6.33 -2.57 -8.73
C VAL A 133 -6.06 -4.06 -8.59
N ASP A 134 -6.97 -4.92 -9.02
CA ASP A 134 -6.78 -6.38 -9.05
C ASP A 134 -6.26 -6.93 -7.70
N SER A 135 -6.82 -6.47 -6.57
CA SER A 135 -6.25 -6.71 -5.24
C SER A 135 -7.32 -7.00 -4.18
N GLU A 136 -6.90 -7.62 -3.07
CA GLU A 136 -7.73 -7.84 -1.89
C GLU A 136 -7.35 -6.88 -0.77
N LEU A 137 -8.35 -6.26 -0.12
CA LEU A 137 -8.13 -5.25 0.92
C LEU A 137 -9.12 -5.37 2.08
N ILE A 138 -8.60 -5.57 3.30
CA ILE A 138 -9.44 -5.87 4.47
C ILE A 138 -9.82 -4.65 5.32
N VAL A 139 -9.00 -3.59 5.38
CA VAL A 139 -9.31 -2.36 6.14
C VAL A 139 -8.60 -1.15 5.54
N ALA A 140 -9.36 -0.10 5.22
CA ALA A 140 -8.80 1.18 4.77
C ALA A 140 -9.38 2.41 5.50
N LEU A 141 -8.47 3.27 5.98
CA LEU A 141 -8.74 4.63 6.46
C LEU A 141 -8.00 5.63 5.56
N THR A 142 -8.70 6.25 4.61
CA THR A 142 -8.12 7.24 3.70
C THR A 142 -9.05 8.42 3.46
N LYS A 143 -8.56 9.48 2.83
CA LYS A 143 -9.42 10.59 2.38
C LYS A 143 -10.09 10.26 1.06
N VAL A 144 -9.32 9.75 0.09
CA VAL A 144 -9.80 9.42 -1.24
C VAL A 144 -9.37 7.99 -1.58
N LEU A 145 -10.33 7.18 -1.99
CA LEU A 145 -10.13 5.80 -2.40
C LEU A 145 -10.65 5.59 -3.82
N ALA A 146 -9.82 5.00 -4.68
CA ALA A 146 -10.21 4.50 -5.99
C ALA A 146 -9.91 3.01 -6.07
N VAL A 147 -10.89 2.23 -6.53
CA VAL A 147 -10.85 0.76 -6.53
C VAL A 147 -11.31 0.23 -7.87
N THR A 148 -10.60 -0.77 -8.40
CA THR A 148 -10.98 -1.45 -9.64
C THR A 148 -10.66 -2.95 -9.54
N ASN A 149 -11.57 -3.82 -9.99
CA ASN A 149 -11.35 -5.28 -10.03
C ASN A 149 -10.89 -5.87 -8.68
N SER A 150 -11.46 -5.43 -7.57
CA SER A 150 -10.92 -5.73 -6.25
C SER A 150 -11.99 -6.14 -5.25
N GLU A 151 -11.59 -6.87 -4.23
CA GLU A 151 -12.45 -7.23 -3.11
C GLU A 151 -12.10 -6.41 -1.87
N LEU A 152 -13.08 -5.69 -1.34
CA LEU A 152 -12.89 -4.78 -0.21
C LEU A 152 -13.81 -5.07 0.96
N ILE A 153 -13.19 -5.28 2.12
CA ILE A 153 -13.86 -5.42 3.40
C ILE A 153 -13.61 -4.13 4.20
N ALA A 154 -14.64 -3.59 4.85
CA ALA A 154 -14.59 -2.45 5.78
C ALA A 154 -13.77 -1.21 5.35
N VAL A 155 -14.45 -0.22 4.79
CA VAL A 155 -13.85 1.07 4.36
C VAL A 155 -14.42 2.24 5.15
N LEU A 156 -13.55 3.07 5.74
CA LEU A 156 -13.91 4.39 6.26
C LEU A 156 -13.14 5.47 5.47
N THR A 157 -13.84 6.25 4.65
CA THR A 157 -13.18 7.20 3.74
C THR A 157 -14.05 8.41 3.44
N GLU A 158 -13.50 9.58 3.11
CA GLU A 158 -14.36 10.72 2.72
C GLU A 158 -15.01 10.54 1.34
N VAL A 159 -14.22 10.13 0.34
CA VAL A 159 -14.67 9.93 -1.05
C VAL A 159 -14.19 8.59 -1.58
N ILE A 160 -15.11 7.80 -2.13
CA ILE A 160 -14.79 6.50 -2.72
C ILE A 160 -15.36 6.41 -4.15
N ILE A 161 -14.54 5.90 -5.07
CA ILE A 161 -14.94 5.47 -6.41
C ILE A 161 -14.62 3.99 -6.56
N VAL A 162 -15.62 3.21 -6.97
CA VAL A 162 -15.55 1.77 -7.13
C VAL A 162 -15.99 1.37 -8.52
N VAL A 163 -15.22 0.50 -9.16
CA VAL A 163 -15.51 -0.06 -10.48
C VAL A 163 -15.23 -1.56 -10.46
N ASP A 164 -16.11 -2.38 -11.02
CA ASP A 164 -15.86 -3.82 -11.23
C ASP A 164 -15.41 -4.56 -9.94
N SER A 165 -15.98 -4.24 -8.78
CA SER A 165 -15.47 -4.68 -7.47
C SER A 165 -16.57 -5.11 -6.50
N GLU A 166 -16.19 -5.81 -5.43
CA GLU A 166 -17.09 -6.22 -4.35
C GLU A 166 -16.78 -5.47 -3.05
N LEU A 167 -17.80 -4.84 -2.44
CA LEU A 167 -17.64 -4.10 -1.17
C LEU A 167 -18.64 -4.54 -0.10
N ILE A 168 -18.11 -4.92 1.07
CA ILE A 168 -18.95 -5.47 2.15
C ILE A 168 -19.46 -4.39 3.11
N THR A 169 -18.61 -3.47 3.57
CA THR A 169 -19.00 -2.44 4.56
C THR A 169 -18.33 -1.12 4.24
N VAL A 170 -19.12 -0.09 4.00
CA VAL A 170 -18.64 1.23 3.60
C VAL A 170 -19.25 2.31 4.47
N ASN A 171 -18.41 3.14 5.08
CA ASN A 171 -18.80 4.39 5.71
C ASN A 171 -18.06 5.55 5.04
N THR A 172 -18.78 6.38 4.30
CA THR A 172 -18.17 7.45 3.52
C THR A 172 -19.04 8.69 3.34
N SER A 173 -18.46 9.85 3.01
CA SER A 173 -19.28 11.01 2.67
C SER A 173 -19.85 10.92 1.25
N VAL A 174 -19.05 10.46 0.29
CA VAL A 174 -19.45 10.34 -1.11
C VAL A 174 -18.99 9.00 -1.66
N LEU A 175 -19.93 8.22 -2.19
CA LEU A 175 -19.66 6.93 -2.83
C LEU A 175 -20.17 6.93 -4.26
N THR A 176 -19.29 6.60 -5.21
CA THR A 176 -19.65 6.28 -6.59
C THR A 176 -19.32 4.82 -6.88
N VAL A 177 -20.29 4.10 -7.43
CA VAL A 177 -20.19 2.66 -7.71
C VAL A 177 -20.61 2.39 -9.15
N ILE A 178 -19.82 1.57 -9.84
CA ILE A 178 -20.06 1.16 -11.22
C ILE A 178 -19.78 -0.33 -11.38
N HIS A 179 -20.72 -1.12 -11.92
CA HIS A 179 -20.52 -2.56 -12.19
C HIS A 179 -20.00 -3.35 -10.98
N SER A 180 -20.66 -3.23 -9.84
CA SER A 180 -20.11 -3.69 -8.55
C SER A 180 -21.21 -4.12 -7.60
N GLU A 181 -20.85 -4.96 -6.63
CA GLU A 181 -21.76 -5.47 -5.61
C GLU A 181 -21.50 -4.82 -4.24
N LEU A 182 -22.55 -4.37 -3.56
CA LEU A 182 -22.46 -3.71 -2.25
C LEU A 182 -23.43 -4.28 -1.22
N ILE A 183 -22.91 -4.64 -0.06
CA ILE A 183 -23.70 -5.29 1.00
C ILE A 183 -24.20 -4.29 2.06
N ALA A 184 -23.34 -3.39 2.56
CA ALA A 184 -23.72 -2.42 3.58
C ALA A 184 -23.06 -1.05 3.38
N VAL A 185 -23.87 -0.02 3.18
CA VAL A 185 -23.42 1.35 2.91
C VAL A 185 -24.06 2.35 3.87
N LEU A 186 -23.23 3.11 4.56
CA LEU A 186 -23.58 4.35 5.23
C LEU A 186 -22.89 5.50 4.51
N THR A 187 -23.66 6.31 3.77
CA THR A 187 -23.07 7.45 3.05
C THR A 187 -23.96 8.67 2.97
N LYS A 188 -23.41 9.87 2.83
CA LYS A 188 -24.26 11.06 2.60
C LYS A 188 -24.77 11.10 1.16
N VAL A 189 -23.91 10.78 0.20
CA VAL A 189 -24.24 10.80 -1.23
C VAL A 189 -23.81 9.48 -1.86
N LEU A 190 -24.79 8.75 -2.43
CA LEU A 190 -24.57 7.52 -3.18
C LEU A 190 -24.95 7.70 -4.65
N ILE A 191 -24.02 7.38 -5.54
CA ILE A 191 -24.23 7.24 -6.98
C ILE A 191 -23.94 5.80 -7.36
N ILE A 192 -24.90 5.12 -7.99
CA ILE A 192 -24.79 3.72 -8.37
C ILE A 192 -25.19 3.50 -9.83
N VAL A 193 -24.37 2.75 -10.56
CA VAL A 193 -24.52 2.49 -12.00
C VAL A 193 -24.28 1.00 -12.29
N ASN A 194 -25.24 0.31 -12.90
CA ASN A 194 -25.11 -1.11 -13.30
C ASN A 194 -24.62 -2.02 -12.16
N SER A 195 -25.12 -1.81 -10.94
CA SER A 195 -24.60 -2.44 -9.72
C SER A 195 -25.71 -3.06 -8.87
N GLU A 196 -25.33 -3.87 -7.87
CA GLU A 196 -26.24 -4.46 -6.90
C GLU A 196 -26.00 -3.86 -5.51
N LEU A 197 -27.08 -3.54 -4.79
CA LEU A 197 -27.02 -2.96 -3.44
C LEU A 197 -28.02 -3.64 -2.50
N ILE A 198 -27.55 -4.08 -1.33
CA ILE A 198 -28.38 -4.74 -0.32
C ILE A 198 -28.84 -3.76 0.76
N THR A 199 -27.94 -3.26 1.61
CA THR A 199 -28.33 -2.38 2.73
C THR A 199 -27.74 -0.99 2.54
N VAL A 200 -28.60 0.03 2.51
CA VAL A 200 -28.17 1.42 2.37
C VAL A 200 -28.84 2.35 3.36
N SER A 201 -28.02 3.19 3.98
CA SER A 201 -28.43 4.40 4.66
C SER A 201 -27.77 5.59 3.97
N THR A 202 -28.56 6.36 3.22
CA THR A 202 -28.05 7.56 2.55
C THR A 202 -29.00 8.74 2.57
N THR A 203 -28.44 9.94 2.45
CA THR A 203 -29.22 11.18 2.33
C THR A 203 -29.61 11.45 0.88
N VAL A 204 -28.71 11.18 -0.06
CA VAL A 204 -28.92 11.39 -1.49
C VAL A 204 -28.57 10.11 -2.23
N LEU A 205 -29.55 9.59 -2.99
CA LEU A 205 -29.40 8.38 -3.79
C LEU A 205 -29.65 8.69 -5.27
N ILE A 206 -28.69 8.36 -6.14
CA ILE A 206 -28.79 8.46 -7.59
C ILE A 206 -28.50 7.09 -8.19
N VAL A 207 -29.43 6.54 -8.97
CA VAL A 207 -29.40 5.15 -9.43
C VAL A 207 -29.60 5.08 -10.94
N PHE A 208 -28.72 4.34 -11.62
CA PHE A 208 -28.82 4.06 -13.05
C PHE A 208 -28.69 2.56 -13.29
N ASN A 209 -29.72 1.92 -13.85
CA ASN A 209 -29.70 0.49 -14.23
C ASN A 209 -29.17 -0.45 -13.13
N SER A 210 -29.53 -0.21 -11.86
CA SER A 210 -28.98 -0.96 -10.72
C SER A 210 -30.10 -1.61 -9.92
N GLU A 211 -29.78 -2.72 -9.26
CA GLU A 211 -30.72 -3.45 -8.40
C GLU A 211 -30.56 -3.02 -6.94
N LEU A 212 -31.69 -2.72 -6.28
CA LEU A 212 -31.73 -2.29 -4.88
C LEU A 212 -32.58 -3.28 -4.06
N ASN A 213 -31.93 -4.06 -3.20
CA ASN A 213 -32.58 -5.05 -2.34
C ASN A 213 -32.71 -4.54 -0.89
N HIS A 214 -33.59 -3.56 -0.68
CA HIS A 214 -33.76 -2.89 0.60
C HIS A 214 -34.31 -3.84 1.69
N ARG A 215 -33.47 -4.22 2.67
CA ARG A 215 -33.94 -4.65 4.00
C ARG A 215 -33.92 -3.45 4.93
N SER A 216 -35.08 -2.86 5.22
CA SER A 216 -35.17 -1.80 6.23
C SER A 216 -34.83 -2.40 7.60
N LEU A 217 -33.69 -2.03 8.18
CA LEU A 217 -33.53 -2.11 9.63
C LEU A 217 -34.27 -0.91 10.20
N GLN A 218 -35.46 -1.19 10.76
CA GLN A 218 -36.26 -0.24 11.53
C GLN A 218 -35.49 0.21 12.78
#